data_AF-A0A920FC00-F1
#
_entry.id   AF-A0A920FC00-F1
#
_cell.length_a   1.000
_cell.length_b   1.000
_cell.length_c   1.000
_cell.angle_alpha   90.00
_cell.angle_beta   90.00
_cell.angle_gamma   90.00
#
_symmetry.space_group_name_H-M   'P 1'
#
loop_
_entity.id
_entity.type
_entity.pdbx_description
1 polymer ?
#
loop_
_entity_poly.entity_id
_entity_poly.type
_entity_poly.pdbx_seq_one_letter_code
_entity_poly.pdbx_strand_id
1 'polypeptide(L)'
;MEPGQASIHHLFMWHASPANVTENRRVALALRYITPKAKQTRTDRDFATLVRGRDDYKNFEYEPIPSSTMAPEALRIHKEIADIQGGIYLKGTDKANIDGLIDRT
;
A
#
# COMPACT_ATOMS: atom_id res chain seq x y z
N MET A 1 -13.75 -4.76 17.54
CA MET A 1 -14.03 -3.69 16.57
C MET A 1 -15.09 -4.22 15.64
N GLU A 2 -16.13 -3.43 15.43
CA GLU A 2 -17.22 -3.77 14.52
C GLU A 2 -16.89 -3.41 13.07
N PRO A 3 -17.54 -4.04 12.08
CA PRO A 3 -17.41 -3.65 10.69
C PRO A 3 -17.62 -2.14 10.49
N GLY A 4 -16.71 -1.49 9.77
CA GLY A 4 -16.73 -0.03 9.52
C GLY A 4 -15.99 0.82 10.56
N GLN A 5 -15.58 0.26 11.69
CA GLN A 5 -14.71 0.98 12.63
C GLN A 5 -13.25 0.98 12.16
N ALA A 6 -12.52 2.01 12.58
CA ALA A 6 -11.09 2.15 12.31
C ALA A 6 -10.30 2.35 13.61
N SER A 7 -9.05 1.92 13.60
CA SER A 7 -8.06 2.27 14.62
C SER A 7 -6.96 3.09 13.96
N ILE A 8 -6.48 4.10 14.67
CA ILE A 8 -5.37 4.95 14.22
C ILE A 8 -4.21 4.72 15.18
N HIS A 9 -3.07 4.33 14.63
CA HIS A 9 -1.87 4.11 15.41
C HIS A 9 -0.64 4.63 14.66
N HIS A 10 0.39 4.97 15.41
CA HIS A 10 1.67 5.38 14.84
C HIS A 10 2.35 4.20 14.13
N LEU A 11 3.08 4.45 13.04
CA LEU A 11 3.73 3.40 12.23
C LEU A 11 4.64 2.46 13.05
N PHE A 12 5.29 2.99 14.09
CA PHE A 12 6.19 2.25 14.99
C PHE A 12 5.52 1.74 16.28
N MET A 13 4.20 1.83 16.41
CA MET A 13 3.48 1.22 17.54
C MET A 13 3.76 -0.28 17.58
N TRP A 14 4.09 -0.85 18.73
CA TRP A 14 4.16 -2.30 18.86
C TRP A 14 2.77 -2.90 18.73
N HIS A 15 2.61 -3.82 17.78
CA HIS A 15 1.33 -4.46 17.53
C HIS A 15 1.54 -5.90 17.05
N ALA A 16 0.58 -6.74 17.35
CA ALA A 16 0.49 -8.11 16.87
C ALA A 16 -0.98 -8.46 16.67
N SER A 17 -1.24 -9.48 15.86
CA SER A 17 -2.59 -10.03 15.71
C SER A 17 -2.58 -11.50 16.12
N PRO A 18 -3.46 -11.94 17.03
CA PRO A 18 -3.61 -13.35 17.36
C PRO A 18 -4.04 -14.17 16.15
N ALA A 19 -3.78 -15.48 16.20
CA ALA A 19 -4.28 -16.44 15.22
C ALA A 19 -5.80 -16.36 15.10
N ASN A 20 -6.32 -16.51 13.89
CA ASN A 20 -7.76 -16.63 13.67
C ASN A 20 -8.18 -18.08 13.98
N VAL A 21 -8.96 -18.27 15.04
CA VAL A 21 -9.47 -19.57 15.49
C VAL A 21 -10.92 -19.82 15.11
N THR A 22 -11.48 -18.99 14.22
CA THR A 22 -12.88 -19.06 13.78
C THR A 22 -12.97 -19.52 12.31
N GLU A 23 -14.14 -19.99 11.90
CA GLU A 23 -14.41 -20.36 10.51
C GLU A 23 -14.54 -19.14 9.57
N ASN A 24 -14.67 -17.94 10.12
CA ASN A 24 -14.89 -16.71 9.36
C ASN A 24 -13.57 -15.98 9.07
N ARG A 25 -13.46 -15.37 7.89
CA ARG A 25 -12.31 -14.52 7.54
C ARG A 25 -12.35 -13.19 8.30
N ARG A 26 -11.24 -12.81 8.92
CA ARG A 26 -11.01 -11.45 9.46
C ARG A 26 -10.24 -10.63 8.44
N VAL A 27 -10.92 -9.68 7.79
CA VAL A 27 -10.31 -8.77 6.79
C VAL A 27 -10.19 -7.37 7.39
N ALA A 28 -9.02 -6.76 7.24
CA ALA A 28 -8.76 -5.37 7.64
C ALA A 28 -8.06 -4.63 6.49
N LEU A 29 -8.46 -3.36 6.28
CA LEU A 29 -7.81 -2.46 5.33
C LEU A 29 -6.89 -1.52 6.11
N ALA A 30 -5.61 -1.50 5.74
CA ALA A 30 -4.63 -0.59 6.33
C ALA A 30 -4.39 0.60 5.39
N LEU A 31 -4.69 1.81 5.86
CA LEU A 31 -4.35 3.06 5.18
C LEU A 31 -3.21 3.75 5.94
N ARG A 32 -2.15 4.14 5.22
CA ARG A 32 -1.00 4.84 5.79
C ARG A 32 -1.00 6.29 5.33
N TYR A 33 -1.09 7.22 6.28
CA TYR A 33 -1.01 8.64 6.01
C TYR A 33 0.39 9.17 6.31
N ILE A 34 0.89 10.02 5.41
CA ILE A 34 2.16 10.71 5.54
C ILE A 34 1.97 12.17 5.16
N THR A 35 2.91 13.02 5.57
CA THR A 35 2.95 14.41 5.11
C THR A 35 3.77 14.51 3.81
N PRO A 36 3.55 15.54 2.97
CA PRO A 36 4.34 15.74 1.75
C PRO A 36 5.86 15.84 1.99
N LYS A 37 6.28 16.22 3.20
CA LYS A 37 7.70 16.29 3.59
C LYS A 37 8.37 14.92 3.70
N ALA A 38 7.61 13.84 3.87
CA ALA A 38 8.17 12.49 3.90
C ALA A 38 8.87 12.18 2.56
N LYS A 39 9.95 11.42 2.61
CA LYS A 39 10.70 10.97 1.44
C LYS A 39 11.19 9.56 1.65
N GLN A 40 10.99 8.71 0.65
CA GLN A 40 11.54 7.36 0.63
C GLN A 40 13.07 7.41 0.47
N THR A 41 13.79 6.60 1.24
CA THR A 41 15.27 6.60 1.22
C THR A 41 15.85 5.39 0.49
N ARG A 42 15.00 4.44 0.08
CA ARG A 42 15.41 3.15 -0.50
C ARG A 42 15.17 3.04 -2.02
N THR A 43 14.50 4.02 -2.61
CA THR A 43 14.22 4.13 -4.05
C THR A 43 14.14 5.60 -4.41
N ASP A 44 14.40 5.91 -5.68
CA ASP A 44 14.25 7.25 -6.24
C ASP A 44 12.80 7.56 -6.65
N ARG A 45 11.97 6.53 -6.82
CA ARG A 45 10.55 6.64 -7.22
C ARG A 45 9.67 5.96 -6.18
N ASP A 46 8.70 6.69 -5.65
CA ASP A 46 7.64 6.17 -4.77
C ASP A 46 6.34 6.94 -5.06
N PHE A 47 5.21 6.37 -4.63
CA PHE A 47 3.88 6.82 -5.04
C PHE A 47 2.98 7.10 -3.84
N ALA A 48 2.12 8.11 -3.96
CA ALA A 48 1.12 8.43 -2.95
C ALA A 48 -0.04 9.25 -3.55
N THR A 49 -1.23 9.11 -2.97
CA THR A 49 -2.38 9.96 -3.29
C THR A 49 -2.43 11.20 -2.38
N LEU A 50 -2.47 12.41 -2.96
CA LEU A 50 -2.73 13.63 -2.20
C LEU A 50 -4.21 13.72 -1.79
N VAL A 51 -4.50 13.44 -0.52
CA VAL A 51 -5.88 13.46 0.00
C VAL A 51 -6.27 14.76 0.70
N ARG A 52 -5.30 15.62 1.06
CA ARG A 52 -5.56 16.91 1.73
C ARG A 52 -4.40 17.89 1.56
N GLY A 53 -4.74 19.17 1.36
CA GLY A 53 -3.78 20.27 1.36
C GLY A 53 -3.06 20.44 0.01
N ARG A 54 -1.76 20.75 0.08
CA ARG A 54 -0.89 21.02 -1.07
C ARG A 54 0.47 20.34 -0.85
N ASP A 55 1.07 19.84 -1.92
CA ASP A 55 2.43 19.30 -1.92
C ASP A 55 3.40 20.26 -2.62
N ASP A 56 4.37 20.77 -1.85
CA ASP A 56 5.46 21.61 -2.34
C ASP A 56 6.79 20.85 -2.48
N TYR A 57 6.86 19.62 -1.99
CA TYR A 57 8.09 18.82 -1.95
C TYR A 57 8.22 17.88 -3.14
N LYS A 58 7.10 17.37 -3.66
CA LYS A 58 7.05 16.47 -4.82
C LYS A 58 7.95 15.23 -4.67
N ASN A 59 7.97 14.66 -3.45
CA ASN A 59 8.72 13.45 -3.15
C ASN A 59 8.03 12.17 -3.66
N PHE A 60 6.75 12.25 -4.04
CA PHE A 60 5.96 11.13 -4.51
C PHE A 60 5.33 11.46 -5.86
N GLU A 61 5.26 10.46 -6.74
CA GLU A 61 4.41 10.49 -7.92
C GLU A 61 2.95 10.24 -7.49
N TYR A 62 2.01 10.98 -8.07
CA TYR A 62 0.60 10.80 -7.71
C TYR A 62 -0.01 9.58 -8.36
N GLU A 63 -0.62 8.75 -7.54
CA GLU A 63 -1.44 7.64 -8.01
C GLU A 63 -2.66 8.19 -8.75
N PRO A 64 -2.98 7.69 -9.95
CA PRO A 64 -4.14 8.14 -10.69
C PRO A 64 -5.42 7.63 -10.03
N ILE A 65 -6.48 8.42 -10.10
CA ILE A 65 -7.82 7.99 -9.70
C ILE A 65 -8.34 6.99 -10.75
N PRO A 66 -8.70 5.75 -10.37
CA PRO A 66 -9.28 4.80 -11.32
C PRO A 66 -10.59 5.31 -11.91
N SER A 67 -10.78 5.18 -13.22
CA SER A 67 -12.01 5.61 -13.92
C SER A 67 -13.20 4.68 -13.66
N SER A 68 -12.93 3.42 -13.29
CA SER A 68 -13.92 2.40 -12.95
C SER A 68 -13.26 1.29 -12.13
N THR A 69 -14.07 0.45 -11.49
CA THR A 69 -13.60 -0.77 -10.83
C THR A 69 -12.86 -1.64 -11.83
N MET A 70 -11.62 -2.04 -11.49
CA MET A 70 -10.76 -2.89 -12.32
C MET A 70 -10.48 -2.31 -13.73
N ALA A 71 -10.48 -0.98 -13.89
CA ALA A 71 -10.07 -0.35 -15.15
C ALA A 71 -8.68 -0.86 -15.59
N PRO A 72 -8.50 -1.30 -16.86
CA PRO A 72 -7.24 -1.92 -17.32
C PRO A 72 -6.00 -1.08 -17.02
N GLU A 73 -6.11 0.25 -17.17
CA GLU A 73 -5.00 1.15 -16.90
C GLU A 73 -4.68 1.26 -15.39
N ALA A 74 -5.69 1.26 -14.53
CA ALA A 74 -5.49 1.26 -13.08
C ALA A 74 -4.81 -0.04 -12.62
N LEU A 75 -5.15 -1.18 -13.22
CA LEU A 75 -4.48 -2.46 -12.95
C LEU A 75 -3.02 -2.45 -13.41
N ARG A 76 -2.75 -1.91 -14.62
CA ARG A 76 -1.39 -1.77 -15.14
C ARG A 76 -0.52 -0.93 -14.21
N ILE A 77 -1.03 0.22 -13.76
CA ILE A 77 -0.31 1.13 -12.86
C ILE A 77 -0.16 0.51 -11.47
N HIS A 78 -1.20 -0.14 -10.95
CA HIS A 78 -1.11 -0.86 -9.68
C HIS A 78 -0.01 -1.92 -9.70
N LYS A 79 0.10 -2.70 -10.79
CA LYS A 79 1.20 -3.67 -10.95
C LYS A 79 2.57 -2.98 -10.94
N GLU A 80 2.74 -1.91 -11.70
CA GLU A 80 4.02 -1.16 -11.73
C GLU A 80 4.43 -0.67 -10.34
N ILE A 81 3.50 -0.07 -9.59
CA ILE A 81 3.76 0.41 -8.22
C ILE A 81 4.09 -0.75 -7.28
N ALA A 82 3.33 -1.84 -7.36
CA ALA A 82 3.54 -3.03 -6.54
C ALA A 82 4.90 -3.68 -6.80
N ASP A 83 5.36 -3.72 -8.06
CA ASP A 83 6.67 -4.27 -8.43
C ASP A 83 7.80 -3.40 -7.87
N ILE A 84 7.71 -2.06 -7.98
CA ILE A 84 8.68 -1.10 -7.41
C ILE A 84 8.75 -1.24 -5.88
N GLN A 85 7.59 -1.23 -5.21
CA GLN A 85 7.52 -1.35 -3.75
C GLN A 85 7.94 -2.74 -3.26
N GLY A 86 7.63 -3.79 -4.01
CA GLY A 86 8.07 -5.15 -3.76
C GLY A 86 9.59 -5.26 -3.70
N GLY A 87 10.30 -4.62 -4.63
CA GLY A 87 11.76 -4.54 -4.63
C GLY A 87 12.37 -3.90 -3.37
N ILE A 88 11.59 -3.11 -2.62
CA ILE A 88 12.00 -2.49 -1.36
C ILE A 88 11.65 -3.36 -0.16
N TYR A 89 10.39 -3.80 -0.08
CA TYR A 89 9.87 -4.51 1.10
C TYR A 89 10.32 -5.98 1.16
N LEU A 90 10.50 -6.61 0.01
CA LEU A 90 10.90 -8.01 -0.09
C LEU A 90 12.40 -8.18 -0.31
N LYS A 91 13.17 -7.08 -0.30
CA LYS A 91 14.63 -7.13 -0.44
C LYS A 91 15.24 -8.03 0.63
N GLY A 92 16.02 -9.01 0.20
CA GLY A 92 16.68 -9.98 1.09
C GLY A 92 15.80 -11.16 1.52
N THR A 93 14.60 -11.28 0.97
CA THR A 93 13.76 -12.48 1.09
C THR A 93 13.92 -13.36 -0.16
N ASP A 94 13.51 -14.63 -0.05
CA ASP A 94 13.30 -15.54 -1.19
C ASP A 94 12.20 -15.05 -2.15
N LYS A 95 11.49 -13.97 -1.77
CA LYS A 95 10.38 -13.36 -2.49
C LYS A 95 10.76 -12.08 -3.24
N ALA A 96 12.03 -11.71 -3.30
CA ALA A 96 12.47 -10.44 -3.91
C ALA A 96 12.11 -10.27 -5.40
N ASN A 97 11.72 -11.34 -6.10
CA ASN A 97 11.45 -11.34 -7.55
C ASN A 97 10.20 -12.17 -7.95
N ILE A 98 9.29 -12.49 -7.02
CA ILE A 98 8.02 -13.11 -7.42
C ILE A 98 7.08 -12.02 -7.91
N ASP A 99 6.47 -12.25 -9.08
CA ASP A 99 5.30 -11.51 -9.49
C ASP A 99 4.28 -11.49 -8.34
N GLY A 100 3.66 -10.32 -8.14
CA GLY A 100 2.68 -10.09 -7.08
C GLY A 100 1.40 -10.92 -7.23
N LEU A 101 0.25 -10.31 -6.99
CA LEU A 101 -1.03 -11.02 -7.05
C LEU A 101 -1.33 -11.43 -8.51
N ILE A 102 -1.16 -12.73 -8.82
CA ILE A 102 -1.63 -13.32 -10.07
C ILE A 102 -3.07 -13.77 -9.84
N ASP A 103 -4.03 -13.04 -10.42
CA ASP A 103 -5.42 -13.48 -10.45
C ASP A 103 -5.56 -14.60 -11.48
N ARG A 104 -5.77 -15.83 -11.02
CA ARG A 104 -6.02 -16.99 -11.88
C ARG A 104 -7.53 -17.07 -12.08
N THR A 105 -8.02 -16.51 -13.18
CA THR A 105 -9.36 -16.81 -13.71
C THR A 105 -9.47 -18.27 -14.10
#